data_AF-A0A2V8H564-F1
#
_entry.id   AF-A0A2V8H564-F1
#
_cell.length_a   1.000
_cell.length_b   1.000
_cell.length_c   1.000
_cell.angle_alpha   90.00
_cell.angle_beta   90.00
_cell.angle_gamma   90.00
#
_symmetry.space_group_name_H-M   'P 1'
#
loop_
_entity.id
_entity.type
_entity.pdbx_description
1 polymer ?
#
loop_
_entity_poly.entity_id
_entity_poly.type
_entity_poly.pdbx_seq_one_letter_code
_entity_poly.pdbx_strand_id
1 'polypeptide(L)'
;VPYTRYFLAFILQFQFHRALSQAANCALPIHRCSIYESAEAGKKLNAMLSMGLSRPWPEALEKIAGTRQMDATAILDYFKPLDAWLDEQIKGKPVGW
;
A
#
# COMPACT_ATOMS: atom_id res chain seq x y z
N VAL A 1 -17.16 -17.12 3.82
CA VAL A 1 -15.98 -16.48 3.18
C VAL A 1 -14.84 -16.43 4.19
N PRO A 2 -13.60 -16.81 3.85
CA PRO A 2 -12.50 -16.92 4.81
C PRO A 2 -12.05 -15.57 5.38
N TYR A 3 -11.65 -15.55 6.66
CA TYR A 3 -11.21 -14.36 7.39
C TYR A 3 -9.88 -13.78 6.84
N THR A 4 -9.03 -14.63 6.25
CA THR A 4 -7.75 -14.26 5.62
C THR A 4 -7.89 -13.11 4.61
N ARG A 5 -9.07 -12.94 3.99
CA ARG A 5 -9.33 -11.81 3.08
C ARG A 5 -9.05 -10.45 3.71
N TYR A 6 -9.30 -10.29 5.01
CA TYR A 6 -9.08 -9.01 5.69
C TYR A 6 -7.58 -8.72 5.84
N PHE A 7 -6.81 -9.73 6.24
CA PHE A 7 -5.36 -9.62 6.35
C PHE A 7 -4.71 -9.24 5.01
N LEU A 8 -5.09 -9.94 3.94
CA LEU A 8 -4.57 -9.68 2.60
C LEU A 8 -5.04 -8.32 2.04
N ALA A 9 -6.29 -7.95 2.30
CA ALA A 9 -6.83 -6.66 1.86
C ALA A 9 -6.03 -5.49 2.45
N PHE A 10 -5.60 -5.56 3.72
CA PHE A 10 -4.77 -4.52 4.30
C PHE A 10 -3.41 -4.41 3.62
N ILE A 11 -2.71 -5.54 3.38
CA ILE A 11 -1.43 -5.52 2.67
C ILE A 11 -1.59 -4.86 1.29
N LEU A 12 -2.59 -5.29 0.53
CA LEU A 12 -2.85 -4.78 -0.81
C LEU A 12 -3.27 -3.30 -0.81
N GLN A 13 -4.07 -2.87 0.16
CA GLN A 13 -4.50 -1.47 0.30
C GLN A 13 -3.30 -0.53 0.37
N PHE A 14 -2.34 -0.81 1.26
CA PHE A 14 -1.17 0.05 1.42
C PHE A 14 -0.20 -0.08 0.25
N GLN A 15 -0.02 -1.29 -0.30
CA GLN A 15 0.83 -1.51 -1.48
C GLN A 15 0.31 -0.76 -2.71
N PHE A 16 -1.01 -0.78 -2.94
CA PHE A 16 -1.65 -0.02 -4.02
C PHE A 16 -1.51 1.48 -3.79
N HIS A 17 -1.81 1.97 -2.59
CA HIS A 17 -1.69 3.39 -2.27
C HIS A 17 -0.25 3.90 -2.48
N ARG A 18 0.77 3.11 -2.10
CA ARG A 18 2.18 3.46 -2.33
C ARG A 18 2.49 3.58 -3.81
N ALA A 19 2.11 2.57 -4.59
CA ALA A 19 2.38 2.55 -6.03
C ALA A 19 1.64 3.66 -6.79
N LEU A 20 0.40 3.95 -6.41
CA LEU A 20 -0.39 5.02 -7.01
C LEU A 20 0.11 6.41 -6.59
N SER A 21 0.55 6.58 -5.34
CA SER A 21 1.17 7.82 -4.86
C SER A 21 2.48 8.12 -5.60
N GLN A 22 3.28 7.09 -5.87
CA GLN A 22 4.48 7.23 -6.71
C GLN A 22 4.11 7.60 -8.15
N ALA A 23 3.09 6.97 -8.73
CA ALA A 23 2.60 7.33 -10.07
C ALA A 23 2.02 8.76 -10.15
N ALA A 24 1.52 9.28 -9.04
CA ALA A 24 1.08 10.67 -8.90
C ALA A 24 2.23 11.65 -8.60
N ASN A 25 3.49 11.21 -8.62
CA ASN A 25 4.67 12.01 -8.29
C ASN A 25 4.57 12.71 -6.91
N CYS A 26 3.90 12.07 -5.95
CA CYS A 26 3.81 12.61 -4.60
C CYS A 26 5.17 12.54 -3.89
N ALA A 27 5.70 13.70 -3.48
CA ALA A 27 6.97 13.81 -2.73
C ALA A 27 6.77 13.88 -1.20
N LEU A 28 5.51 13.89 -0.73
CA LEU A 28 5.19 13.90 0.69
C LEU A 28 5.30 12.47 1.28
N PRO A 29 5.34 12.35 2.62
CA PRO A 29 5.11 11.06 3.25
C PRO A 29 3.80 10.43 2.76
N ILE A 30 3.81 9.12 2.52
CA ILE A 30 2.71 8.39 1.85
C ILE A 30 1.33 8.60 2.51
N HIS A 31 1.26 8.76 3.84
CA HIS A 31 0.02 9.03 4.57
C HIS A 31 -0.56 10.43 4.30
N ARG A 32 0.18 11.32 3.64
CA ARG A 32 -0.27 12.64 3.16
C ARG A 32 -0.46 12.69 1.65
N CYS A 33 -0.15 11.62 0.93
CA CYS A 33 -0.28 11.60 -0.52
C CYS A 33 -1.75 11.53 -0.95
N SER A 34 -2.05 12.25 -2.01
CA SER A 34 -3.32 12.16 -2.73
C SER A 34 -3.04 11.74 -4.18
N ILE A 35 -3.93 10.92 -4.73
CA ILE A 35 -3.91 10.50 -6.14
C ILE A 35 -4.91 11.30 -6.98
N TYR A 36 -5.57 12.29 -6.38
CA TYR A 36 -6.51 13.17 -7.07
C TYR A 36 -5.83 13.87 -8.27
N GLU A 37 -6.56 13.99 -9.38
CA GLU A 37 -6.08 14.56 -10.66
C GLU A 37 -4.85 13.89 -11.30
N SER A 38 -4.38 12.76 -10.76
CA SER A 38 -3.31 11.99 -11.40
C SER A 38 -3.86 11.06 -12.47
N ALA A 39 -3.77 11.50 -13.73
CA ALA A 39 -4.10 10.67 -14.88
C ALA A 39 -3.25 9.38 -14.93
N GLU A 40 -1.97 9.46 -14.53
CA GLU A 40 -1.08 8.30 -14.52
C GLU A 40 -1.45 7.27 -13.45
N ALA A 41 -1.80 7.72 -12.23
CA ALA A 41 -2.33 6.81 -11.20
C ALA A 41 -3.66 6.19 -11.64
N GLY A 42 -4.56 6.99 -12.23
CA GLY A 42 -5.82 6.52 -12.78
C GLY A 42 -5.65 5.46 -13.87
N LYS A 43 -4.70 5.63 -14.80
CA LYS A 43 -4.38 4.64 -15.83
C LYS A 43 -3.95 3.30 -15.23
N LYS A 44 -3.03 3.31 -14.24
CA LYS A 44 -2.58 2.09 -13.56
C LYS A 44 -3.72 1.39 -12.81
N LEU A 45 -4.52 2.16 -12.06
CA LEU A 45 -5.66 1.63 -11.32
C LEU A 45 -6.68 1.00 -12.28
N ASN A 46 -7.04 1.70 -13.36
CA ASN A 46 -8.00 1.19 -14.34
C ASN A 46 -7.48 -0.05 -15.07
N ALA A 47 -6.19 -0.10 -15.42
CA ALA A 47 -5.58 -1.26 -16.06
C ALA A 47 -5.70 -2.52 -15.19
N MET A 48 -5.49 -2.39 -13.87
CA MET A 48 -5.67 -3.50 -12.93
C MET A 48 -7.14 -3.86 -12.74
N LEU A 49 -8.03 -2.88 -12.48
CA LEU A 49 -9.45 -3.13 -12.23
C LEU A 49 -10.16 -3.76 -13.43
N SER A 50 -9.81 -3.35 -14.65
CA SER A 50 -10.40 -3.88 -15.89
C SER A 50 -10.11 -5.37 -16.11
N MET A 51 -9.08 -5.93 -15.45
CA MET A 51 -8.76 -7.36 -15.56
C MET A 51 -9.80 -8.23 -14.84
N GLY A 52 -10.44 -7.71 -13.79
CA GLY A 52 -11.38 -8.47 -12.96
C GLY A 52 -10.81 -9.83 -12.54
N LEU A 53 -11.55 -10.90 -12.83
CA LEU A 53 -11.13 -12.29 -12.57
C LEU A 53 -10.55 -13.00 -13.80
N SER A 54 -10.34 -12.29 -14.92
CA SER A 54 -9.88 -12.91 -16.18
C SER A 54 -8.41 -13.33 -16.18
N ARG A 55 -7.63 -12.85 -15.21
CA ARG A 55 -6.19 -13.09 -15.07
C ARG A 55 -5.84 -13.46 -13.63
N PRO A 56 -4.76 -14.23 -13.41
CA PRO A 56 -4.24 -14.49 -12.07
C PRO A 56 -3.94 -13.19 -11.32
N TRP A 57 -4.27 -13.13 -10.02
CA TRP A 57 -4.04 -11.95 -9.19
C TRP A 57 -2.60 -11.40 -9.20
N PRO A 58 -1.52 -12.20 -9.34
CA PRO A 58 -0.17 -11.63 -9.41
C PRO A 58 0.06 -10.77 -10.65
N GLU A 59 -0.60 -11.10 -11.77
CA GLU A 59 -0.55 -10.28 -12.99
C GLU A 59 -1.30 -8.96 -12.80
N ALA A 60 -2.44 -9.00 -12.10
CA ALA A 60 -3.20 -7.79 -11.74
C ALA A 60 -2.38 -6.89 -10.80
N LEU A 61 -1.72 -7.48 -9.80
CA LEU A 61 -0.82 -6.76 -8.90
C LEU A 61 0.35 -6.10 -9.64
N GLU A 62 0.92 -6.79 -10.63
CA GLU A 62 2.02 -6.24 -11.43
C GLU A 62 1.60 -5.00 -12.22
N LYS A 63 0.36 -4.94 -12.73
CA LYS A 63 -0.14 -3.77 -13.46
C LYS A 63 -0.23 -2.50 -12.61
N ILE A 64 -0.56 -2.64 -11.32
CA ILE A 64 -0.69 -1.49 -10.41
C ILE A 64 0.61 -1.18 -9.67
N ALA A 65 1.30 -2.21 -9.17
CA ALA A 65 2.43 -2.08 -8.25
C ALA A 65 3.81 -2.43 -8.87
N GLY A 66 3.86 -2.90 -10.12
CA GLY A 66 5.11 -3.25 -10.81
C GLY A 66 5.79 -4.51 -10.27
N THR A 67 5.11 -5.29 -9.42
CA THR A 67 5.61 -6.53 -8.82
C THR A 67 4.52 -7.58 -8.80
N ARG A 68 4.90 -8.86 -8.82
CA ARG A 68 3.98 -10.00 -8.69
C ARG A 68 3.82 -10.48 -7.24
N GLN A 69 4.54 -9.86 -6.30
CA GLN A 69 4.59 -10.25 -4.90
C GLN A 69 3.88 -9.23 -4.01
N MET A 70 3.15 -9.74 -3.02
CA MET A 70 2.60 -8.88 -1.96
C MET A 70 3.73 -8.35 -1.10
N ASP A 71 3.60 -7.08 -0.70
CA ASP A 71 4.64 -6.38 0.05
C ASP A 71 4.03 -5.59 1.22
N ALA A 72 4.26 -6.10 2.43
CA ALA A 72 3.79 -5.48 3.67
C ALA A 72 4.62 -4.26 4.10
N THR A 73 5.79 -4.00 3.48
CA THR A 73 6.63 -2.83 3.84
C THR A 73 5.92 -1.50 3.55
N ALA A 74 4.94 -1.48 2.65
CA ALA A 74 4.11 -0.30 2.39
C ALA A 74 3.31 0.14 3.63
N ILE A 75 2.97 -0.80 4.52
CA ILE A 75 2.33 -0.50 5.80
C ILE A 75 3.30 0.26 6.70
N LEU A 76 4.55 -0.20 6.78
CA LEU A 76 5.60 0.44 7.55
C LEU A 76 5.89 1.86 7.04
N ASP A 77 5.97 2.04 5.72
CA ASP A 77 6.13 3.36 5.10
C ASP A 77 4.99 4.32 5.49
N TYR A 78 3.76 3.82 5.55
CA TYR A 78 2.59 4.60 5.93
C TYR A 78 2.62 5.04 7.38
N PHE A 79 2.93 4.10 8.28
CA PHE A 79 2.94 4.37 9.72
C PHE A 79 4.27 4.88 10.25
N LYS A 80 5.29 5.08 9.42
CA LYS A 80 6.63 5.53 9.82
C LYS A 80 6.66 6.71 10.82
N PRO A 81 5.84 7.77 10.70
CA PRO A 81 5.84 8.84 11.70
C PRO A 81 5.23 8.42 13.03
N LEU A 82 4.22 7.55 13.02
CA LEU A 82 3.62 7.00 14.22
C LEU A 82 4.61 6.05 14.91
N ASP A 83 5.30 5.22 14.14
CA ASP A 83 6.33 4.30 14.62
C ASP A 83 7.45 5.06 15.35
N ALA A 84 7.99 6.11 14.70
CA ALA A 84 9.00 6.97 15.32
C ALA A 84 8.48 7.69 16.58
N TRP A 85 7.20 8.08 16.61
CA TRP A 85 6.61 8.67 17.81
C TRP A 85 6.46 7.63 18.94
N LEU A 86 6.08 6.40 18.61
CA LEU A 86 5.95 5.32 19.57
C LEU A 86 7.30 4.95 20.19
N ASP A 87 8.38 4.90 19.39
CA ASP A 87 9.75 4.68 19.87
C ASP A 87 10.12 5.66 21.00
N GLU A 88 9.74 6.92 20.88
CA GLU A 88 9.93 7.93 21.93
C GLU A 88 9.08 7.65 23.17
N GLN A 89 7.83 7.23 23.00
CA GLN A 89 6.91 6.97 24.12
C GLN A 89 7.26 5.72 24.94
N ILE A 90 7.96 4.76 24.32
CA ILE A 90 8.32 3.50 24.94
C ILE A 90 9.76 3.48 25.48
N LYS A 91 10.50 4.60 25.38
CA LYS A 91 11.85 4.71 25.96
C LYS A 91 11.84 4.29 27.44
N GLY A 92 12.70 3.33 27.77
CA GLY A 92 12.85 2.80 29.13
C GLY A 92 11.73 1.86 29.60
N LYS A 93 10.76 1.52 28.74
CA LYS A 93 9.71 0.55 29.05
C LYS A 93 10.05 -0.82 28.43
N PRO A 94 9.70 -1.94 29.10
CA PRO A 94 9.80 -3.25 28.47
C PRO A 94 8.86 -3.32 27.25
N VAL A 95 9.36 -3.88 26.15
CA VAL A 95 8.61 -4.07 24.90
C VAL A 95 8.36 -5.56 24.71
N GLY A 96 7.10 -5.91 24.47
CA GLY A 96 6.63 -7.29 24.44
C GLY A 96 5.61 -7.55 25.55
N TRP A 97 5.27 -8.82 25.74
CA TRP A 97 4.37 -9.31 26.78
C TRP A 97 5.08 -10.36 27.63
#